data_AF-A0A7L3LVR0-F1
#
_entry.id   AF-A0A7L3LVR0-F1
#
_cell.length_a   1.000
_cell.length_b   1.000
_cell.length_c   1.000
_cell.angle_alpha   90.00
_cell.angle_beta   90.00
_cell.angle_gamma   90.00
#
_symmetry.space_group_name_H-M   'P 1'
#
loop_
_entity.id
_entity.type
_entity.pdbx_description
1 polymer ?
#
loop_
_entity_poly.entity_id
_entity_poly.type
_entity_poly.pdbx_seq_one_letter_code
_entity_poly.pdbx_strand_id
1 'polypeptide(L)'
;FQQNAEISVFEVNIRFVGGLLSAYYLSGEEVFRRKAVELGEKLLPAFSTPTGIPWALLNIKSGIGRNWPWASGGSSILAEFGTLHLEFVHLSHLSGNPVFAEKVMNIRKVLNRLDKPEGLYPNYLNPSSGQWGQHHVSIGGLGDSFYEYLLKAWLMSDKTDEEGKKMYYEAVQAIETHLIRKSSGGLTYIAEWKGGLLEHKMGHLTCFAGGMFGLGADGAPSDKTGHHIELGAEIARTCHESYDRTSMKLGPEAFRFDGGVEAIATRQNEKYYILRPEVIETYMYMWRLTHDPKYRQWGWEAVEALEKHCRVDGGYSGIRDVYNNHESHDDVQQSFFLSETLKYLYLLFSEDDLLPFEHWVFNTEAHPLPVLHKDDENKEENQK
;
A
#
# COMPACT_ATOMS: atom_id res chain seq x y z
N PHE A 1 5.75 21.23 -13.55
CA PHE A 1 4.86 21.22 -12.36
C PHE A 1 4.86 22.60 -11.68
N GLN A 2 4.01 23.55 -12.10
CA GLN A 2 4.03 24.96 -11.62
C GLN A 2 2.64 25.56 -11.32
N GLN A 3 1.61 24.73 -11.20
CA GLN A 3 0.25 25.21 -10.94
C GLN A 3 0.06 25.64 -9.48
N ASN A 4 -0.76 26.66 -9.25
CA ASN A 4 -1.04 27.14 -7.89
C ASN A 4 -2.20 26.35 -7.26
N ALA A 5 -1.92 25.13 -6.83
CA ALA A 5 -2.88 24.25 -6.19
C ALA A 5 -2.20 23.41 -5.11
N GLU A 6 -2.97 23.04 -4.09
CA GLU A 6 -2.54 22.03 -3.10
C GLU A 6 -2.71 20.63 -3.68
N ILE A 7 -1.72 19.79 -3.44
CA ILE A 7 -1.71 18.38 -3.78
C ILE A 7 -1.47 17.55 -2.52
N SER A 8 -1.97 16.31 -2.50
CA SER A 8 -1.50 15.31 -1.53
C SER A 8 -0.10 14.85 -1.94
N VAL A 9 0.86 14.97 -1.02
CA VAL A 9 2.25 14.57 -1.24
C VAL A 9 2.34 13.07 -1.47
N PHE A 10 1.61 12.29 -0.68
CA PHE A 10 1.51 10.84 -0.79
C PHE A 10 0.94 10.42 -2.15
N GLU A 11 -0.22 10.93 -2.53
CA GLU A 11 -0.89 10.53 -3.78
C GLU A 11 -0.06 10.92 -5.01
N VAL A 12 0.55 12.11 -5.00
CA VAL A 12 1.42 12.53 -6.11
C VAL A 12 2.69 11.69 -6.17
N ASN A 13 3.24 11.29 -5.02
CA ASN A 13 4.40 10.41 -4.98
C ASN A 13 4.09 9.04 -5.59
N ILE A 14 3.12 8.31 -5.04
CA ILE A 14 2.89 6.92 -5.42
C ILE A 14 2.40 6.79 -6.86
N ARG A 15 1.60 7.76 -7.34
CA ARG A 15 1.01 7.73 -8.69
C ARG A 15 1.91 8.34 -9.75
N PHE A 16 2.32 9.59 -9.55
CA PHE A 16 3.04 10.33 -10.59
C PHE A 16 4.54 10.03 -10.55
N VAL A 17 5.18 10.12 -9.38
CA VAL A 17 6.61 9.80 -9.28
C VAL A 17 6.82 8.32 -9.56
N GLY A 18 6.08 7.43 -8.90
CA GLY A 18 6.12 5.99 -9.13
C GLY A 18 5.86 5.61 -10.59
N GLY A 19 4.79 6.16 -11.19
CA GLY A 19 4.46 5.90 -12.59
C GLY A 19 5.51 6.38 -13.58
N LEU A 20 6.09 7.57 -13.38
CA LEU A 20 7.18 8.09 -14.21
C LEU A 20 8.46 7.26 -14.05
N LEU A 21 8.81 6.85 -12.82
CA LEU A 21 9.96 5.98 -12.57
C LEU A 21 9.81 4.64 -13.28
N SER A 22 8.67 3.97 -13.12
CA SER A 22 8.41 2.70 -13.82
C SER A 22 8.42 2.84 -15.34
N ALA A 23 7.79 3.90 -15.87
CA ALA A 23 7.80 4.17 -17.30
C ALA A 23 9.24 4.35 -17.82
N TYR A 24 10.10 5.06 -17.07
CA TYR A 24 11.52 5.17 -17.41
C TYR A 24 12.22 3.81 -17.42
N TYR A 25 12.12 3.03 -16.32
CA TYR A 25 12.83 1.75 -16.22
C TYR A 25 12.38 0.72 -17.27
N LEU A 26 11.11 0.74 -17.68
CA LEU A 26 10.58 -0.18 -18.69
C LEU A 26 10.87 0.26 -20.14
N SER A 27 11.03 1.56 -20.40
CA SER A 27 11.17 2.09 -21.78
C SER A 27 12.54 2.66 -22.13
N GLY A 28 13.33 3.07 -21.14
CA GLY A 28 14.57 3.84 -21.34
C GLY A 28 14.35 5.30 -21.79
N GLU A 29 13.11 5.78 -21.86
CA GLU A 29 12.80 7.13 -22.33
C GLU A 29 13.10 8.20 -21.27
N GLU A 30 14.17 8.97 -21.49
CA GLU A 30 14.71 9.98 -20.57
C GLU A 30 13.72 11.07 -20.14
N VAL A 31 12.66 11.32 -20.92
CA VAL A 31 11.61 12.28 -20.54
C VAL A 31 10.96 11.89 -19.21
N PHE A 32 10.78 10.59 -18.95
CA PHE A 32 10.14 10.12 -17.73
C PHE A 32 11.05 10.29 -16.51
N ARG A 33 12.35 9.94 -16.61
CA ARG A 33 13.34 10.20 -15.57
C ARG A 33 13.41 11.69 -15.22
N ARG A 34 13.56 12.55 -16.23
CA ARG A 34 13.63 14.00 -16.03
C ARG A 34 12.38 14.52 -15.32
N LYS A 35 11.18 14.06 -15.73
CA LYS A 35 9.92 14.51 -15.10
C LYS A 35 9.75 13.96 -13.69
N ALA A 36 10.19 12.73 -13.41
CA ALA A 36 10.19 12.18 -12.06
C ALA A 36 11.05 13.04 -11.12
N VAL A 37 12.28 13.37 -11.54
CA VAL A 37 13.19 14.22 -10.75
C VAL A 37 12.65 15.63 -10.58
N GLU A 38 12.17 16.28 -11.65
CA GLU A 38 11.53 17.60 -11.57
C GLU A 38 10.35 17.61 -10.57
N LEU A 39 9.56 16.54 -10.51
CA LEU A 39 8.45 16.42 -9.58
C LEU A 39 8.94 16.17 -8.15
N GLY A 40 9.91 15.27 -7.96
CA GLY A 40 10.53 15.01 -6.67
C GLY A 40 11.09 16.27 -6.02
N GLU A 41 11.80 17.10 -6.79
CA GLU A 41 12.32 18.39 -6.30
C GLU A 41 11.21 19.32 -5.80
N LYS A 42 10.04 19.28 -6.44
CA LYS A 42 8.86 20.06 -6.03
C LYS A 42 8.21 19.55 -4.77
N LEU A 43 8.43 18.30 -4.37
CA LEU A 43 7.90 17.72 -3.13
C LEU A 43 8.81 17.96 -1.92
N LEU A 44 10.09 18.30 -2.12
CA LEU A 44 11.05 18.55 -1.03
C LEU A 44 10.59 19.56 0.04
N PRO A 45 9.87 20.66 -0.28
CA PRO A 45 9.36 21.58 0.73
C PRO A 45 8.35 20.96 1.70
N ALA A 46 7.72 19.82 1.37
CA ALA A 46 6.83 19.12 2.30
C ALA A 46 7.54 18.73 3.60
N PHE A 47 8.85 18.47 3.54
CA PHE A 47 9.70 18.07 4.66
C PHE A 47 10.22 19.25 5.48
N SER A 48 9.82 20.49 5.16
CA SER A 48 10.19 21.70 5.90
C SER A 48 9.36 21.84 7.19
N THR A 49 9.54 20.88 8.10
CA THR A 49 8.94 20.83 9.43
C THR A 49 10.03 20.69 10.50
N PRO A 50 9.77 21.04 11.77
CA PRO A 50 10.78 20.92 12.84
C PRO A 50 11.39 19.53 12.98
N THR A 51 10.62 18.48 12.67
CA THR A 51 11.06 17.08 12.78
C THR A 51 11.53 16.47 11.46
N GLY A 52 11.21 17.10 10.34
CA GLY A 52 11.37 16.54 9.00
C GLY A 52 10.32 15.48 8.63
N ILE A 53 9.30 15.23 9.47
CA ILE A 53 8.10 14.49 9.07
C ILE A 53 7.28 15.40 8.13
N PRO A 54 6.96 14.95 6.92
CA PRO A 54 6.39 15.83 5.91
C PRO A 54 4.94 16.23 6.22
N TRP A 55 4.56 17.39 5.68
CA TRP A 55 3.16 17.80 5.53
C TRP A 55 2.41 16.87 4.56
N ALA A 56 1.13 16.62 4.83
CA ALA A 56 0.25 15.86 3.95
C ALA A 56 -0.05 16.60 2.63
N LEU A 57 -0.36 17.89 2.73
CA LEU A 57 -0.72 18.76 1.62
C LEU A 57 0.40 19.74 1.34
N LEU A 58 0.70 19.93 0.05
CA LEU A 58 1.72 20.88 -0.41
C LEU A 58 1.18 21.71 -1.57
N ASN A 59 1.30 23.02 -1.50
CA ASN A 59 1.13 23.86 -2.68
C ASN A 59 2.38 23.77 -3.55
N ILE A 60 2.24 23.16 -4.73
CA ILE A 60 3.39 22.84 -5.60
C ILE A 60 4.07 24.07 -6.23
N LYS A 61 3.41 25.23 -6.23
CA LYS A 61 3.99 26.49 -6.72
C LYS A 61 4.68 27.27 -5.60
N SER A 62 4.03 27.44 -4.45
CA SER A 62 4.57 28.26 -3.36
C SER A 62 5.48 27.50 -2.40
N GLY A 63 5.39 26.17 -2.36
CA GLY A 63 6.12 25.32 -1.41
C GLY A 63 5.54 25.34 0.01
N ILE A 64 4.37 25.96 0.23
CA ILE A 64 3.71 26.01 1.55
C ILE A 64 2.96 24.70 1.76
N GLY A 65 3.23 24.03 2.88
CA GLY A 65 2.58 22.79 3.27
C GLY A 65 1.73 22.91 4.54
N ARG A 66 0.77 21.98 4.68
CA ARG A 66 -0.08 21.81 5.87
C ARG A 66 -0.58 20.36 5.96
N ASN A 67 -1.11 19.98 7.12
CA ASN A 67 -1.80 18.69 7.27
C ASN A 67 -3.30 18.81 6.96
N TRP A 68 -3.96 17.65 6.88
CA TRP A 68 -5.41 17.57 6.71
C TRP A 68 -6.14 18.29 7.85
N PRO A 69 -7.20 19.07 7.57
CA PRO A 69 -7.90 19.83 8.61
C PRO A 69 -8.54 18.97 9.70
N TRP A 70 -8.91 17.73 9.35
CA TRP A 70 -9.54 16.76 10.25
C TRP A 70 -8.53 15.87 10.98
N ALA A 71 -7.24 15.91 10.61
CA ALA A 71 -6.23 15.04 11.20
C ALA A 71 -6.06 15.34 12.69
N SER A 72 -5.98 14.26 13.47
CA SER A 72 -5.90 14.31 14.93
C SER A 72 -4.76 15.23 15.39
N GLY A 73 -5.08 16.32 16.09
CA GLY A 73 -4.07 17.27 16.58
C GLY A 73 -3.18 17.89 15.50
N GLY A 74 -3.67 18.00 14.26
CA GLY A 74 -2.89 18.49 13.11
C GLY A 74 -1.74 17.56 12.72
N SER A 75 -1.85 16.27 13.01
CA SER A 75 -0.82 15.27 12.72
C SER A 75 -0.72 14.90 11.24
N SER A 76 0.45 14.41 10.86
CA SER A 76 0.66 13.73 9.57
C SER A 76 0.21 12.26 9.70
N ILE A 77 -0.18 11.65 8.59
CA ILE A 77 -0.73 10.29 8.55
C ILE A 77 0.37 9.26 8.30
N LEU A 78 0.39 8.17 9.08
CA LEU A 78 1.45 7.15 9.04
C LEU A 78 1.66 6.57 7.64
N ALA A 79 0.61 6.11 6.96
CA ALA A 79 0.70 5.61 5.60
C ALA A 79 1.22 6.68 4.63
N GLU A 80 0.79 7.94 4.77
CA GLU A 80 1.19 9.00 3.83
C GLU A 80 2.69 9.30 3.88
N PHE A 81 3.26 9.53 5.07
CA PHE A 81 4.70 9.80 5.18
C PHE A 81 5.55 8.53 5.15
N GLY A 82 4.98 7.38 5.53
CA GLY A 82 5.64 6.08 5.52
C GLY A 82 5.84 5.52 4.11
N THR A 83 5.06 5.99 3.14
CA THR A 83 4.98 5.43 1.78
C THR A 83 5.58 6.37 0.74
N LEU A 84 6.75 6.90 1.09
CA LEU A 84 7.57 7.74 0.20
C LEU A 84 8.93 7.10 -0.12
N HIS A 85 9.27 6.01 0.59
CA HIS A 85 10.62 5.50 0.68
C HIS A 85 11.16 4.98 -0.66
N LEU A 86 10.39 4.13 -1.36
CA LEU A 86 10.84 3.50 -2.59
C LEU A 86 11.14 4.54 -3.67
N GLU A 87 10.19 5.44 -3.92
CA GLU A 87 10.31 6.46 -4.95
C GLU A 87 11.45 7.44 -4.65
N PHE A 88 11.60 7.89 -3.40
CA PHE A 88 12.65 8.85 -3.03
C PHE A 88 14.06 8.24 -3.07
N VAL A 89 14.21 6.94 -2.79
CA VAL A 89 15.48 6.24 -2.97
C VAL A 89 15.83 6.16 -4.47
N HIS A 90 14.89 5.78 -5.33
CA HIS A 90 15.10 5.79 -6.79
C HIS A 90 15.36 7.19 -7.34
N LEU A 91 14.70 8.23 -6.82
CA LEU A 91 14.99 9.62 -7.19
C LEU A 91 16.43 10.00 -6.86
N SER A 92 16.97 9.56 -5.71
CA SER A 92 18.38 9.81 -5.36
C SER A 92 19.31 9.09 -6.30
N HIS A 93 19.05 7.81 -6.54
CA HIS A 93 19.83 6.98 -7.45
C HIS A 93 19.88 7.61 -8.86
N LEU A 94 18.74 7.93 -9.46
CA LEU A 94 18.68 8.46 -10.83
C LEU A 94 19.14 9.91 -10.96
N SER A 95 19.09 10.73 -9.91
CA SER A 95 19.55 12.13 -9.98
C SER A 95 20.99 12.32 -9.51
N GLY A 96 21.55 11.35 -8.79
CA GLY A 96 22.80 11.51 -8.04
C GLY A 96 22.70 12.50 -6.87
N ASN A 97 21.50 12.98 -6.52
CA ASN A 97 21.27 13.91 -5.43
C ASN A 97 20.77 13.16 -4.18
N PRO A 98 21.57 13.04 -3.11
CA PRO A 98 21.21 12.23 -1.94
C PRO A 98 20.03 12.80 -1.13
N VAL A 99 19.61 14.04 -1.39
CA VAL A 99 18.61 14.74 -0.58
C VAL A 99 17.30 13.96 -0.47
N PHE A 100 16.88 13.23 -1.52
CA PHE A 100 15.61 12.50 -1.48
C PHE A 100 15.69 11.32 -0.50
N ALA A 101 16.74 10.50 -0.57
CA ALA A 101 16.99 9.40 0.33
C ALA A 101 17.18 9.89 1.77
N GLU A 102 17.91 11.00 1.96
CA GLU A 102 18.09 11.62 3.27
C GLU A 102 16.74 12.01 3.92
N LYS A 103 15.76 12.49 3.14
CA LYS A 103 14.42 12.83 3.66
C LYS A 103 13.71 11.61 4.22
N VAL A 104 13.63 10.52 3.46
CA VAL A 104 12.90 9.31 3.89
C VAL A 104 13.65 8.52 4.97
N MET A 105 14.99 8.58 4.97
CA MET A 105 15.80 8.05 6.08
C MET A 105 15.62 8.85 7.38
N ASN A 106 15.39 10.17 7.30
CA ASN A 106 15.07 10.96 8.48
C ASN A 106 13.72 10.54 9.12
N ILE A 107 12.73 10.15 8.31
CA ILE A 107 11.46 9.60 8.80
C ILE A 107 11.71 8.36 9.67
N ARG A 108 12.53 7.42 9.19
CA ARG A 108 12.91 6.22 9.96
C ARG A 108 13.59 6.59 11.29
N LYS A 109 14.52 7.56 11.28
CA LYS A 109 15.18 8.07 12.49
C LYS A 109 14.20 8.64 13.52
N VAL A 110 13.15 9.34 13.09
CA VAL A 110 12.11 9.86 13.98
C VAL A 110 11.30 8.70 14.58
N LEU A 111 10.81 7.78 13.73
CA LEU A 111 10.03 6.63 14.17
C LEU A 111 10.78 5.70 15.13
N ASN A 112 12.08 5.50 14.92
CA ASN A 112 12.91 4.63 15.76
C ASN A 112 13.23 5.21 17.14
N ARG A 113 13.02 6.52 17.35
CA ARG A 113 13.18 7.16 18.67
C ARG A 113 11.92 7.11 19.52
N LEU A 114 10.78 6.73 18.93
CA LEU A 114 9.50 6.71 19.62
C LEU A 114 9.23 5.33 20.21
N ASP A 115 8.73 5.33 21.44
CA ASP A 115 8.09 4.15 22.00
C ASP A 115 6.82 3.85 21.20
N LYS A 116 6.70 2.59 20.76
CA LYS A 116 5.52 2.10 20.05
C LYS A 116 4.58 1.46 21.07
N PRO A 117 3.38 2.02 21.34
CA PRO A 117 2.48 1.45 22.34
C PRO A 117 2.09 0.02 21.95
N GLU A 118 2.37 -0.95 22.82
CA GLU A 118 2.19 -2.39 22.54
C GLU A 118 2.93 -2.89 21.27
N GLY A 119 4.01 -2.20 20.87
CA GLY A 119 4.70 -2.49 19.61
C GLY A 119 3.95 -2.02 18.35
N LEU A 120 2.80 -1.37 18.49
CA LEU A 120 1.97 -0.89 17.39
C LEU A 120 2.32 0.55 17.01
N TYR A 121 2.12 0.90 15.73
CA TYR A 121 2.35 2.24 15.21
C TYR A 121 1.03 3.01 15.12
N PRO A 122 0.84 4.08 15.92
CA PRO A 122 -0.29 4.98 15.75
C PRO A 122 -0.30 5.63 14.37
N ASN A 123 -1.48 5.77 13.77
CA ASN A 123 -1.66 6.32 12.43
C ASN A 123 -1.43 7.85 12.35
N TYR A 124 -1.16 8.51 13.48
CA TYR A 124 -1.02 9.96 13.57
C TYR A 124 0.28 10.34 14.28
N LEU A 125 1.14 11.12 13.62
CA LEU A 125 2.37 11.66 14.21
C LEU A 125 2.46 13.16 13.96
N ASN A 126 2.65 13.96 15.01
CA ASN A 126 2.69 15.41 14.88
C ASN A 126 4.05 15.88 14.31
N PRO A 127 4.09 16.59 13.16
CA PRO A 127 5.34 16.96 12.51
C PRO A 127 6.11 18.09 13.21
N SER A 128 5.50 18.78 14.18
CA SER A 128 6.14 19.83 14.96
C SER A 128 6.81 19.28 16.22
N SER A 129 6.12 18.41 16.97
CA SER A 129 6.64 17.83 18.22
C SER A 129 7.36 16.49 18.03
N GLY A 130 7.06 15.77 16.95
CA GLY A 130 7.58 14.43 16.68
C GLY A 130 6.99 13.36 17.58
N GLN A 131 5.84 13.62 18.22
CA GLN A 131 5.16 12.70 19.13
C GLN A 131 3.90 12.13 18.48
N TRP A 132 3.46 10.97 18.96
CA TRP A 132 2.20 10.36 18.54
C TRP A 132 1.00 11.26 18.85
N GLY A 133 0.03 11.25 17.94
CA GLY A 133 -1.30 11.81 18.16
C GLY A 133 -2.20 10.81 18.89
N GLN A 134 -3.47 10.70 18.47
CA GLN A 134 -4.34 9.64 18.97
C GLN A 134 -3.79 8.24 18.64
N HIS A 135 -3.87 7.33 19.61
CA HIS A 135 -3.42 5.95 19.49
C HIS A 135 -4.47 5.10 18.75
N HIS A 136 -4.75 5.47 17.50
CA HIS A 136 -5.52 4.65 16.55
C HIS A 136 -4.54 3.90 15.66
N VAL A 137 -4.73 2.61 15.52
CA VAL A 137 -3.88 1.71 14.73
C VAL A 137 -4.77 0.92 13.78
N SER A 138 -4.37 0.86 12.53
CA SER A 138 -5.03 0.06 11.49
C SER A 138 -4.00 -0.43 10.49
N ILE A 139 -4.21 -1.64 9.96
CA ILE A 139 -3.51 -2.17 8.76
C ILE A 139 -4.37 -1.97 7.51
N GLY A 140 -5.47 -1.24 7.60
CA GLY A 140 -6.13 -0.62 6.45
C GLY A 140 -5.75 0.85 6.36
N GLY A 141 -6.68 1.67 5.85
CA GLY A 141 -6.45 3.08 5.60
C GLY A 141 -5.79 3.82 6.77
N LEU A 142 -4.92 4.77 6.41
CA LEU A 142 -4.06 5.57 7.29
C LEU A 142 -2.82 4.86 7.84
N GLY A 143 -2.69 3.54 7.70
CA GLY A 143 -1.53 2.78 8.23
C GLY A 143 -0.97 1.72 7.28
N ASP A 144 -1.82 1.01 6.53
CA ASP A 144 -1.49 0.00 5.51
C ASP A 144 -0.10 0.09 4.86
N SER A 145 0.10 1.00 3.91
CA SER A 145 1.26 0.99 3.01
C SER A 145 2.57 1.41 3.68
N PHE A 146 2.53 1.91 4.93
CA PHE A 146 3.74 2.07 5.74
C PHE A 146 4.37 0.69 6.01
N TYR A 147 3.58 -0.29 6.43
CA TYR A 147 4.08 -1.65 6.73
C TYR A 147 4.59 -2.33 5.46
N GLU A 148 3.86 -2.13 4.36
CA GLU A 148 4.25 -2.59 3.02
C GLU A 148 5.64 -2.07 2.63
N TYR A 149 5.89 -0.77 2.82
CA TYR A 149 7.14 -0.13 2.43
C TYR A 149 8.32 -0.47 3.36
N LEU A 150 8.08 -0.96 4.58
CA LEU A 150 9.15 -1.53 5.40
C LEU A 150 9.70 -2.81 4.74
N LEU A 151 8.82 -3.73 4.33
CA LEU A 151 9.20 -4.95 3.63
C LEU A 151 9.82 -4.63 2.27
N LYS A 152 9.13 -3.80 1.47
CA LYS A 152 9.53 -3.51 0.10
C LYS A 152 10.83 -2.72 0.04
N ALA A 153 11.14 -1.86 1.00
CA ALA A 153 12.45 -1.17 1.07
C ALA A 153 13.59 -2.17 1.31
N TRP A 154 13.39 -3.17 2.16
CA TRP A 154 14.36 -4.24 2.36
C TRP A 154 14.56 -5.06 1.07
N LEU A 155 13.49 -5.46 0.39
CA LEU A 155 13.61 -6.20 -0.87
C LEU A 155 14.27 -5.38 -1.98
N MET A 156 13.88 -4.11 -2.15
CA MET A 156 14.38 -3.22 -3.19
C MET A 156 15.85 -2.86 -3.00
N SER A 157 16.36 -2.88 -1.77
CA SER A 157 17.77 -2.61 -1.45
C SER A 157 18.67 -3.85 -1.61
N ASP A 158 18.25 -4.83 -2.40
CA ASP A 158 18.93 -6.12 -2.55
C ASP A 158 19.15 -6.81 -1.18
N LYS A 159 18.11 -6.74 -0.34
CA LYS A 159 18.09 -7.24 1.04
C LYS A 159 19.13 -6.61 1.98
N THR A 160 19.61 -5.39 1.71
CA THR A 160 20.62 -4.72 2.55
C THR A 160 20.08 -3.73 3.59
N ASP A 161 18.84 -3.23 3.47
CA ASP A 161 18.17 -2.42 4.49
C ASP A 161 17.69 -3.28 5.68
N GLU A 162 18.65 -3.69 6.52
CA GLU A 162 18.39 -4.46 7.75
C GLU A 162 17.55 -3.67 8.78
N GLU A 163 17.55 -2.34 8.73
CA GLU A 163 16.67 -1.52 9.58
C GLU A 163 15.20 -1.70 9.15
N GLY A 164 14.92 -1.59 7.85
CA GLY A 164 13.60 -1.87 7.28
C GLY A 164 13.11 -3.29 7.57
N LYS A 165 13.99 -4.28 7.39
CA LYS A 165 13.70 -5.68 7.73
C LYS A 165 13.28 -5.85 9.19
N LYS A 166 14.08 -5.31 10.12
CA LYS A 166 13.80 -5.40 11.55
C LYS A 166 12.47 -4.71 11.89
N MET A 167 12.26 -3.49 11.41
CA MET A 167 11.03 -2.75 11.65
C MET A 167 9.80 -3.50 11.14
N TYR A 168 9.88 -4.13 9.96
CA TYR A 168 8.81 -4.93 9.39
C TYR A 168 8.43 -6.11 10.29
N TYR A 169 9.38 -7.01 10.63
CA TYR A 169 9.05 -8.20 11.40
C TYR A 169 8.64 -7.91 12.85
N GLU A 170 9.18 -6.85 13.48
CA GLU A 170 8.70 -6.38 14.78
C GLU A 170 7.24 -5.88 14.69
N ALA A 171 6.91 -5.12 13.64
CA ALA A 171 5.54 -4.64 13.43
C ALA A 171 4.58 -5.80 13.15
N VAL A 172 4.95 -6.75 12.28
CA VAL A 172 4.10 -7.93 11.98
C VAL A 172 3.85 -8.75 13.23
N GLN A 173 4.86 -8.99 14.07
CA GLN A 173 4.67 -9.71 15.32
C GLN A 173 3.66 -9.01 16.26
N ALA A 174 3.71 -7.68 16.35
CA ALA A 174 2.75 -6.91 17.14
C ALA A 174 1.34 -6.96 16.52
N ILE A 175 1.23 -6.88 15.19
CA ILE A 175 -0.04 -7.01 14.46
C ILE A 175 -0.69 -8.37 14.71
N GLU A 176 0.07 -9.46 14.58
CA GLU A 176 -0.43 -10.81 14.85
C GLU A 176 -0.94 -10.95 16.29
N THR A 177 -0.19 -10.41 17.25
CA THR A 177 -0.54 -10.48 18.68
C THR A 177 -1.81 -9.68 18.97
N HIS A 178 -1.88 -8.43 18.50
CA HIS A 178 -2.88 -7.48 18.98
C HIS A 178 -4.07 -7.31 18.04
N LEU A 179 -3.92 -7.46 16.73
CA LEU A 179 -4.94 -7.12 15.74
C LEU A 179 -5.53 -8.33 15.02
N ILE A 180 -4.76 -9.41 14.81
CA ILE A 180 -5.26 -10.58 14.09
C ILE A 180 -6.14 -11.44 14.99
N ARG A 181 -7.35 -11.77 14.51
CA ARG A 181 -8.35 -12.58 15.22
C ARG A 181 -8.96 -13.59 14.27
N LYS A 182 -9.65 -14.59 14.83
CA LYS A 182 -10.41 -15.59 14.08
C LYS A 182 -11.89 -15.47 14.43
N SER A 183 -12.76 -15.45 13.42
CA SER A 183 -14.21 -15.38 13.59
C SER A 183 -14.76 -16.71 14.10
N SER A 184 -16.04 -16.73 14.50
CA SER A 184 -16.71 -17.97 14.91
C SER A 184 -16.80 -19.01 13.78
N GLY A 185 -16.94 -18.56 12.53
CA GLY A 185 -16.89 -19.38 11.32
C GLY A 185 -15.48 -19.73 10.85
N GLY A 186 -14.44 -19.32 11.59
CA GLY A 186 -13.06 -19.68 11.29
C GLY A 186 -12.36 -18.77 10.28
N LEU A 187 -12.89 -17.59 9.93
CA LEU A 187 -12.21 -16.61 9.08
C LEU A 187 -11.14 -15.85 9.88
N THR A 188 -9.92 -15.78 9.35
CA THR A 188 -8.84 -14.99 9.95
C THR A 188 -8.91 -13.54 9.44
N TYR A 189 -8.98 -12.55 10.32
CA TYR A 189 -9.13 -11.14 9.95
C TYR A 189 -8.24 -10.23 10.79
N ILE A 190 -7.97 -9.03 10.28
CA ILE A 190 -7.20 -7.99 10.98
C ILE A 190 -8.16 -6.89 11.43
N ALA A 191 -8.32 -6.74 12.75
CA ALA A 191 -9.15 -5.72 13.36
C ALA A 191 -8.47 -4.34 13.41
N GLU A 192 -9.24 -3.28 13.61
CA GLU A 192 -8.71 -1.97 14.01
C GLU A 192 -8.53 -1.89 15.53
N TRP A 193 -7.56 -1.10 15.99
CA TRP A 193 -7.28 -0.91 17.41
C TRP A 193 -7.32 0.57 17.78
N LYS A 194 -8.05 0.91 18.85
CA LYS A 194 -8.23 2.29 19.33
C LYS A 194 -7.99 2.34 20.84
N GLY A 195 -6.80 2.77 21.25
CA GLY A 195 -6.46 3.01 22.65
C GLY A 195 -6.70 1.82 23.59
N GLY A 196 -6.51 0.59 23.10
CA GLY A 196 -6.70 -0.66 23.85
C GLY A 196 -7.92 -1.47 23.43
N LEU A 197 -8.84 -0.89 22.67
CA LEU A 197 -10.08 -1.55 22.25
C LEU A 197 -10.01 -1.97 20.79
N LEU A 198 -10.41 -3.22 20.50
CA LEU A 198 -10.58 -3.70 19.13
C LEU A 198 -11.94 -3.32 18.57
N GLU A 199 -11.95 -2.81 17.35
CA GLU A 199 -13.14 -2.78 16.50
C GLU A 199 -13.02 -3.93 15.49
N HIS A 200 -13.94 -4.89 15.57
CA HIS A 200 -13.96 -6.12 14.76
C HIS A 200 -14.46 -5.86 13.33
N LYS A 201 -13.72 -5.02 12.62
CA LYS A 201 -13.95 -4.55 11.26
C LYS A 201 -12.64 -4.62 10.48
N MET A 202 -12.71 -5.05 9.23
CA MET A 202 -11.58 -5.08 8.30
C MET A 202 -11.97 -4.33 7.03
N GLY A 203 -11.05 -3.55 6.46
CA GLY A 203 -11.27 -2.82 5.21
C GLY A 203 -10.86 -3.63 3.99
N HIS A 204 -11.39 -3.28 2.82
CA HIS A 204 -10.90 -3.76 1.53
C HIS A 204 -9.41 -3.43 1.37
N LEU A 205 -9.01 -2.21 1.75
CA LEU A 205 -7.60 -1.78 1.81
C LEU A 205 -6.73 -2.82 2.55
N THR A 206 -7.17 -3.30 3.72
CA THR A 206 -6.43 -4.26 4.55
C THR A 206 -6.16 -5.61 3.85
N CYS A 207 -6.87 -5.92 2.76
CA CYS A 207 -6.65 -7.16 2.01
C CYS A 207 -5.29 -7.23 1.32
N PHE A 208 -4.59 -6.10 1.10
CA PHE A 208 -3.21 -6.10 0.58
C PHE A 208 -2.26 -6.91 1.47
N ALA A 209 -2.58 -7.00 2.77
CA ALA A 209 -1.73 -7.63 3.76
C ALA A 209 -1.51 -9.13 3.49
N GLY A 210 -2.44 -9.79 2.78
CA GLY A 210 -2.27 -11.19 2.37
C GLY A 210 -1.04 -11.38 1.47
N GLY A 211 -0.95 -10.56 0.41
CA GLY A 211 0.21 -10.50 -0.47
C GLY A 211 1.48 -10.04 0.24
N MET A 212 1.39 -9.04 1.12
CA MET A 212 2.53 -8.58 1.93
C MET A 212 3.10 -9.69 2.82
N PHE A 213 2.25 -10.42 3.55
CA PHE A 213 2.70 -11.52 4.40
C PHE A 213 3.34 -12.64 3.57
N GLY A 214 2.72 -13.01 2.44
CA GLY A 214 3.28 -14.00 1.52
C GLY A 214 4.64 -13.58 0.98
N LEU A 215 4.76 -12.35 0.46
CA LEU A 215 6.00 -11.80 -0.09
C LEU A 215 7.13 -11.74 0.95
N GLY A 216 6.79 -11.47 2.21
CA GLY A 216 7.74 -11.43 3.32
C GLY A 216 8.16 -12.80 3.88
N ALA A 217 7.64 -13.92 3.36
CA ALA A 217 7.90 -15.23 3.94
C ALA A 217 9.35 -15.73 3.75
N ASP A 218 9.95 -15.49 2.58
CA ASP A 218 11.34 -15.91 2.28
C ASP A 218 12.37 -15.20 3.18
N GLY A 219 12.07 -13.96 3.59
CA GLY A 219 12.93 -13.17 4.48
C GLY A 219 12.77 -13.47 5.97
N ALA A 220 11.74 -14.23 6.34
CA ALA A 220 11.39 -14.47 7.72
C ALA A 220 12.45 -15.36 8.40
N PRO A 221 12.53 -15.35 9.75
CA PRO A 221 13.26 -16.40 10.47
C PRO A 221 12.83 -17.78 9.97
N SER A 222 13.76 -18.72 9.81
CA SER A 222 13.55 -19.98 9.08
C SER A 222 12.42 -20.87 9.62
N ASP A 223 12.06 -20.71 10.89
CA ASP A 223 10.94 -21.40 11.55
C ASP A 223 9.56 -20.76 11.28
N LYS A 224 9.53 -19.58 10.64
CA LYS A 224 8.31 -18.80 10.38
C LYS A 224 7.92 -18.69 8.90
N THR A 225 8.76 -19.11 7.95
CA THR A 225 8.46 -19.01 6.51
C THR A 225 7.09 -19.63 6.15
N GLY A 226 6.83 -20.86 6.59
CA GLY A 226 5.54 -21.52 6.34
C GLY A 226 4.35 -20.80 6.99
N HIS A 227 4.55 -20.24 8.18
CA HIS A 227 3.54 -19.48 8.91
C HIS A 227 3.11 -18.20 8.17
N HIS A 228 4.05 -17.44 7.60
CA HIS A 228 3.72 -16.23 6.84
C HIS A 228 2.97 -16.53 5.53
N ILE A 229 3.31 -17.62 4.83
CA ILE A 229 2.56 -18.08 3.65
C ILE A 229 1.14 -18.50 4.04
N GLU A 230 0.97 -19.26 5.13
CA GLU A 230 -0.34 -19.68 5.62
C GLU A 230 -1.19 -18.47 6.06
N LEU A 231 -0.58 -17.52 6.77
CA LEU A 231 -1.25 -16.28 7.15
C LEU A 231 -1.70 -15.48 5.92
N GLY A 232 -0.85 -15.38 4.90
CA GLY A 232 -1.20 -14.77 3.61
C GLY A 232 -2.40 -15.47 2.94
N ALA A 233 -2.40 -16.80 2.92
CA ALA A 233 -3.49 -17.60 2.37
C ALA A 233 -4.81 -17.44 3.15
N GLU A 234 -4.75 -17.37 4.48
CA GLU A 234 -5.91 -17.18 5.34
C GLU A 234 -6.53 -15.78 5.18
N ILE A 235 -5.71 -14.74 5.01
CA ILE A 235 -6.18 -13.39 4.69
C ILE A 235 -6.80 -13.34 3.29
N ALA A 236 -6.15 -13.96 2.29
CA ALA A 236 -6.70 -14.08 0.95
C ALA A 236 -8.07 -14.76 0.94
N ARG A 237 -8.24 -15.82 1.73
CA ARG A 237 -9.52 -16.54 1.90
C ARG A 237 -10.59 -15.65 2.53
N THR A 238 -10.28 -14.92 3.61
CA THR A 238 -11.25 -13.99 4.22
C THR A 238 -11.66 -12.86 3.28
N CYS A 239 -10.72 -12.35 2.48
CA CYS A 239 -11.01 -11.33 1.48
C CYS A 239 -11.81 -11.88 0.28
N HIS A 240 -11.57 -13.13 -0.14
CA HIS A 240 -12.45 -13.82 -1.10
C HIS A 240 -13.87 -13.98 -0.56
N GLU A 241 -14.02 -14.39 0.69
CA GLU A 241 -15.33 -14.52 1.34
C GLU A 241 -16.10 -13.20 1.40
N SER A 242 -15.40 -12.06 1.54
CA SER A 242 -16.07 -10.75 1.50
C SER A 242 -16.58 -10.37 0.12
N TYR A 243 -15.99 -10.92 -0.96
CA TYR A 243 -16.48 -10.82 -2.33
C TYR A 243 -17.63 -11.81 -2.57
N ASP A 244 -17.44 -13.08 -2.21
CA ASP A 244 -18.41 -14.14 -2.49
C ASP A 244 -19.76 -13.92 -1.79
N ARG A 245 -19.75 -13.28 -0.62
CA ARG A 245 -20.96 -13.00 0.18
C ARG A 245 -21.77 -11.79 -0.32
N THR A 246 -21.39 -11.15 -1.43
CA THR A 246 -22.16 -10.05 -2.03
C THR A 246 -22.95 -10.52 -3.24
N SER A 247 -24.02 -9.78 -3.58
CA SER A 247 -24.86 -10.07 -4.74
C SER A 247 -24.11 -9.89 -6.06
N MET A 248 -23.13 -8.97 -6.09
CA MET A 248 -22.36 -8.61 -7.27
C MET A 248 -20.99 -9.29 -7.35
N LYS A 249 -20.61 -10.12 -6.38
CA LYS A 249 -19.30 -10.80 -6.32
C LYS A 249 -18.10 -9.84 -6.32
N LEU A 250 -18.33 -8.63 -5.79
CA LEU A 250 -17.33 -7.60 -5.51
C LEU A 250 -17.43 -7.22 -4.03
N GLY A 251 -16.30 -7.09 -3.34
CA GLY A 251 -16.27 -6.84 -1.90
C GLY A 251 -16.59 -5.39 -1.53
N PRO A 252 -17.20 -5.15 -0.36
CA PRO A 252 -17.45 -3.80 0.15
C PRO A 252 -16.16 -3.14 0.68
N GLU A 253 -16.17 -1.81 0.82
CA GLU A 253 -15.04 -1.04 1.39
C GLU A 253 -14.66 -1.51 2.80
N ALA A 254 -15.63 -1.91 3.62
CA ALA A 254 -15.36 -2.51 4.92
C ALA A 254 -16.39 -3.57 5.29
N PHE A 255 -15.94 -4.60 6.00
CA PHE A 255 -16.75 -5.73 6.44
C PHE A 255 -16.47 -6.09 7.90
N ARG A 256 -17.45 -6.72 8.56
CA ARG A 256 -17.47 -6.94 10.02
C ARG A 256 -17.46 -8.41 10.41
N PHE A 257 -17.05 -8.65 11.66
CA PHE A 257 -16.96 -9.96 12.30
C PHE A 257 -17.63 -9.96 13.69
N ASP A 258 -18.52 -9.01 13.92
CA ASP A 258 -19.33 -8.85 15.13
C ASP A 258 -20.83 -8.76 14.77
N GLY A 259 -21.70 -8.68 15.78
CA GLY A 259 -23.14 -8.47 15.55
C GLY A 259 -23.86 -9.61 14.81
N GLY A 260 -23.30 -10.83 14.82
CA GLY A 260 -23.87 -12.01 14.16
C GLY A 260 -23.59 -12.07 12.66
N VAL A 261 -22.70 -11.22 12.14
CA VAL A 261 -22.28 -11.24 10.73
C VAL A 261 -20.78 -11.55 10.60
N GLU A 262 -20.40 -12.12 9.47
CA GLU A 262 -19.00 -12.36 9.12
C GLU A 262 -18.76 -11.95 7.67
N ALA A 263 -17.69 -11.18 7.43
CA ALA A 263 -17.24 -10.76 6.10
C ALA A 263 -18.32 -10.06 5.25
N ILE A 264 -19.24 -9.31 5.87
CA ILE A 264 -20.19 -8.42 5.17
C ILE A 264 -20.23 -7.02 5.80
N ALA A 265 -20.61 -6.03 5.00
CA ALA A 265 -20.83 -4.66 5.46
C ALA A 265 -22.22 -4.51 6.09
N THR A 266 -22.31 -3.80 7.21
CA THR A 266 -23.59 -3.49 7.87
C THR A 266 -24.00 -2.03 7.71
N ARG A 267 -23.04 -1.12 7.48
CA ARG A 267 -23.30 0.32 7.33
C ARG A 267 -23.43 0.68 5.86
N GLN A 268 -24.45 1.47 5.51
CA GLN A 268 -24.74 1.82 4.13
C GLN A 268 -23.57 2.52 3.41
N ASN A 269 -22.82 3.35 4.14
CA ASN A 269 -21.67 4.08 3.61
C ASN A 269 -20.38 3.24 3.54
N GLU A 270 -20.42 1.95 3.88
CA GLU A 270 -19.29 1.02 3.79
C GLU A 270 -19.51 -0.06 2.72
N LYS A 271 -20.69 -0.09 2.07
CA LYS A 271 -21.10 -1.12 1.08
C LYS A 271 -20.59 -0.88 -0.35
N TYR A 272 -19.85 0.20 -0.57
CA TYR A 272 -19.43 0.57 -1.92
C TYR A 272 -18.18 -0.22 -2.35
N TYR A 273 -17.94 -0.29 -3.65
CA TYR A 273 -16.73 -0.81 -4.28
C TYR A 273 -16.26 0.17 -5.35
N ILE A 274 -15.08 0.77 -5.19
CA ILE A 274 -14.56 1.81 -6.10
C ILE A 274 -13.49 1.28 -7.05
N LEU A 275 -13.62 0.05 -7.55
CA LEU A 275 -12.65 -0.58 -8.48
C LEU A 275 -11.28 -0.90 -7.87
N ARG A 276 -11.24 -1.07 -6.55
CA ARG A 276 -10.02 -1.27 -5.77
C ARG A 276 -9.27 -2.57 -6.11
N PRO A 277 -7.92 -2.59 -5.99
CA PRO A 277 -7.08 -3.71 -6.40
C PRO A 277 -6.73 -4.72 -5.29
N GLU A 278 -6.82 -4.39 -4.00
CA GLU A 278 -5.98 -5.03 -2.97
C GLU A 278 -6.27 -6.54 -2.75
N VAL A 279 -7.49 -6.99 -3.07
CA VAL A 279 -7.83 -8.43 -3.07
C VAL A 279 -7.15 -9.16 -4.22
N ILE A 280 -7.19 -8.58 -5.42
CA ILE A 280 -6.57 -9.11 -6.64
C ILE A 280 -5.04 -9.04 -6.53
N GLU A 281 -4.50 -7.97 -5.95
CA GLU A 281 -3.07 -7.87 -5.62
C GLU A 281 -2.62 -9.08 -4.79
N THR A 282 -3.35 -9.36 -3.70
CA THR A 282 -3.09 -10.53 -2.87
C THR A 282 -3.18 -11.84 -3.66
N TYR A 283 -4.17 -12.01 -4.54
CA TYR A 283 -4.25 -13.20 -5.39
C TYR A 283 -3.04 -13.34 -6.32
N MET A 284 -2.53 -12.25 -6.89
CA MET A 284 -1.34 -12.25 -7.74
C MET A 284 -0.11 -12.75 -6.98
N TYR A 285 0.17 -12.19 -5.80
CA TYR A 285 1.28 -12.67 -4.96
C TYR A 285 1.09 -14.13 -4.54
N MET A 286 -0.10 -14.49 -4.05
CA MET A 286 -0.34 -15.85 -3.59
C MET A 286 -0.27 -16.87 -4.72
N TRP A 287 -0.72 -16.52 -5.93
CA TRP A 287 -0.52 -17.35 -7.13
C TRP A 287 0.96 -17.57 -7.41
N ARG A 288 1.77 -16.51 -7.53
CA ARG A 288 3.20 -16.66 -7.87
C ARG A 288 3.99 -17.43 -6.81
N LEU A 289 3.64 -17.24 -5.54
CA LEU A 289 4.34 -17.87 -4.42
C LEU A 289 3.94 -19.34 -4.18
N THR A 290 2.75 -19.76 -4.62
CA THR A 290 2.22 -21.10 -4.28
C THR A 290 1.78 -21.94 -5.47
N HIS A 291 1.50 -21.31 -6.60
CA HIS A 291 0.88 -21.88 -7.79
C HIS A 291 -0.44 -22.64 -7.51
N ASP A 292 -1.13 -22.29 -6.41
CA ASP A 292 -2.45 -22.86 -6.12
C ASP A 292 -3.49 -22.30 -7.12
N PRO A 293 -4.11 -23.15 -7.95
CA PRO A 293 -5.01 -22.72 -9.02
C PRO A 293 -6.24 -21.95 -8.52
N LYS A 294 -6.60 -22.07 -7.24
CA LYS A 294 -7.74 -21.32 -6.69
C LYS A 294 -7.56 -19.80 -6.82
N TYR A 295 -6.33 -19.29 -6.75
CA TYR A 295 -6.09 -17.84 -6.84
C TYR A 295 -6.38 -17.29 -8.24
N ARG A 296 -6.07 -18.07 -9.30
CA ARG A 296 -6.48 -17.74 -10.67
C ARG A 296 -7.98 -17.87 -10.86
N GLN A 297 -8.61 -18.88 -10.25
CA GLN A 297 -10.07 -19.03 -10.26
C GLN A 297 -10.76 -17.82 -9.61
N TRP A 298 -10.34 -17.44 -8.40
CA TRP A 298 -10.89 -16.28 -7.68
C TRP A 298 -10.63 -14.96 -8.41
N GLY A 299 -9.46 -14.81 -9.03
CA GLY A 299 -9.19 -13.67 -9.92
C GLY A 299 -10.14 -13.63 -11.11
N TRP A 300 -10.45 -14.78 -11.72
CA TRP A 300 -11.38 -14.86 -12.85
C TRP A 300 -12.82 -14.55 -12.43
N GLU A 301 -13.27 -15.04 -11.27
CA GLU A 301 -14.56 -14.67 -10.68
C GLU A 301 -14.70 -13.14 -10.54
N ALA A 302 -13.64 -12.45 -10.10
CA ALA A 302 -13.61 -11.00 -10.03
C ALA A 302 -13.64 -10.32 -11.43
N VAL A 303 -12.97 -10.89 -12.44
CA VAL A 303 -13.08 -10.39 -13.84
C VAL A 303 -14.51 -10.46 -14.33
N GLU A 304 -15.19 -11.60 -14.14
CA GLU A 304 -16.59 -11.76 -14.55
C GLU A 304 -17.52 -10.77 -13.84
N ALA A 305 -17.27 -10.52 -12.56
CA ALA A 305 -18.01 -9.53 -11.78
C ALA A 305 -17.78 -8.09 -12.28
N LEU A 306 -16.53 -7.72 -12.57
CA LEU A 306 -16.16 -6.41 -13.13
C LEU A 306 -16.82 -6.19 -14.49
N GLU A 307 -16.75 -7.17 -15.38
CA GLU A 307 -17.38 -7.10 -16.71
C GLU A 307 -18.90 -6.96 -16.63
N LYS A 308 -19.53 -7.66 -15.68
CA LYS A 308 -20.98 -7.68 -15.53
C LYS A 308 -21.53 -6.42 -14.87
N HIS A 309 -20.86 -5.93 -13.83
CA HIS A 309 -21.43 -4.92 -12.92
C HIS A 309 -20.74 -3.56 -12.99
N CYS A 310 -19.45 -3.49 -13.34
CA CYS A 310 -18.72 -2.22 -13.36
C CYS A 310 -18.59 -1.62 -14.77
N ARG A 311 -18.63 -2.45 -15.81
CA ARG A 311 -18.49 -2.01 -17.21
C ARG A 311 -19.69 -1.16 -17.65
N VAL A 312 -19.40 -0.03 -18.27
CA VAL A 312 -20.36 0.88 -18.91
C VAL A 312 -19.87 1.22 -20.32
N ASP A 313 -20.69 1.88 -21.15
CA ASP A 313 -20.33 2.19 -22.54
C ASP A 313 -19.00 2.94 -22.68
N GLY A 314 -18.66 3.79 -21.70
CA GLY A 314 -17.47 4.66 -21.71
C GLY A 314 -16.27 4.17 -20.89
N GLY A 315 -16.33 3.00 -20.25
CA GLY A 315 -15.27 2.52 -19.34
C GLY A 315 -15.81 1.64 -18.21
N TYR A 316 -15.29 1.83 -17.00
CA TYR A 316 -15.73 1.15 -15.78
C TYR A 316 -16.03 2.18 -14.67
N SER A 317 -17.08 1.94 -13.89
CA SER A 317 -17.44 2.77 -12.75
C SER A 317 -17.56 1.92 -11.49
N GLY A 318 -17.19 2.51 -10.35
CA GLY A 318 -17.46 1.93 -9.04
C GLY A 318 -18.96 1.77 -8.77
N ILE A 319 -19.27 1.03 -7.71
CA ILE A 319 -20.62 0.66 -7.29
C ILE A 319 -20.87 1.17 -5.87
N ARG A 320 -22.02 1.81 -5.64
CA ARG A 320 -22.38 2.38 -4.33
C ARG A 320 -22.84 1.34 -3.31
N ASP A 321 -23.38 0.22 -3.76
CA ASP A 321 -23.86 -0.87 -2.89
C ASP A 321 -23.76 -2.22 -3.61
N VAL A 322 -22.78 -3.03 -3.23
CA VAL A 322 -22.50 -4.36 -3.81
C VAL A 322 -23.52 -5.44 -3.43
N TYR A 323 -24.46 -5.14 -2.52
CA TYR A 323 -25.50 -6.07 -2.09
C TYR A 323 -26.82 -5.88 -2.85
N ASN A 324 -26.96 -4.80 -3.62
CA ASN A 324 -28.18 -4.51 -4.36
C ASN A 324 -28.38 -5.44 -5.57
N ASN A 325 -29.63 -5.58 -5.99
CA ASN A 325 -30.00 -6.34 -7.20
C ASN A 325 -29.77 -5.58 -8.51
N HIS A 326 -29.53 -4.27 -8.42
CA HIS A 326 -29.30 -3.38 -9.56
C HIS A 326 -28.08 -2.50 -9.29
N GLU A 327 -27.32 -2.24 -10.33
CA GLU A 327 -26.11 -1.43 -10.31
C GLU A 327 -26.44 0.02 -9.96
N SER A 328 -25.70 0.58 -9.01
CA SER A 328 -25.72 2.01 -8.71
C SER A 328 -24.31 2.55 -8.89
N HIS A 329 -24.05 3.06 -10.09
CA HIS A 329 -22.72 3.53 -10.48
C HIS A 329 -22.31 4.81 -9.75
N ASP A 330 -21.03 4.90 -9.43
CA ASP A 330 -20.45 6.07 -8.81
C ASP A 330 -20.07 7.21 -9.77
N ASP A 331 -20.05 6.89 -11.06
CA ASP A 331 -19.63 7.72 -12.20
C ASP A 331 -18.15 8.14 -12.14
N VAL A 332 -17.29 7.28 -11.57
CA VAL A 332 -15.84 7.52 -11.50
C VAL A 332 -15.05 6.29 -11.93
N GLN A 333 -14.20 6.46 -12.94
CA GLN A 333 -13.15 5.50 -13.26
C GLN A 333 -11.85 5.93 -12.58
N GLN A 334 -11.50 5.23 -11.50
CA GLN A 334 -10.30 5.53 -10.72
C GLN A 334 -9.04 5.19 -11.52
N SER A 335 -7.96 6.00 -11.39
CA SER A 335 -6.70 5.72 -12.10
C SER A 335 -6.11 4.36 -11.71
N PHE A 336 -6.24 3.98 -10.43
CA PHE A 336 -5.76 2.70 -9.89
C PHE A 336 -6.47 1.48 -10.49
N PHE A 337 -7.66 1.64 -11.09
CA PHE A 337 -8.23 0.54 -11.84
C PHE A 337 -7.32 0.12 -13.01
N LEU A 338 -6.72 1.10 -13.69
CA LEU A 338 -5.81 0.85 -14.81
C LEU A 338 -4.39 0.55 -14.34
N SER A 339 -3.86 1.30 -13.36
CA SER A 339 -2.49 1.07 -12.89
C SER A 339 -2.37 -0.21 -12.08
N GLU A 340 -3.39 -0.60 -11.31
CA GLU A 340 -3.29 -1.69 -10.35
C GLU A 340 -4.19 -2.86 -10.72
N THR A 341 -5.52 -2.67 -10.67
CA THR A 341 -6.49 -3.77 -10.80
C THR A 341 -6.27 -4.57 -12.08
N LEU A 342 -6.21 -3.88 -13.23
CA LEU A 342 -5.96 -4.53 -14.51
C LEU A 342 -4.54 -5.06 -14.66
N LYS A 343 -3.53 -4.40 -14.07
CA LYS A 343 -2.13 -4.87 -14.14
C LYS A 343 -1.96 -6.16 -13.34
N TYR A 344 -2.47 -6.22 -12.11
CA TYR A 344 -2.39 -7.41 -11.27
C TYR A 344 -3.22 -8.56 -11.85
N LEU A 345 -4.39 -8.30 -12.44
CA LEU A 345 -5.11 -9.32 -13.21
C LEU A 345 -4.28 -9.85 -14.38
N TYR A 346 -3.67 -8.96 -15.17
CA TYR A 346 -2.82 -9.36 -16.30
C TYR A 346 -1.64 -10.23 -15.83
N LEU A 347 -0.96 -9.84 -14.75
CA LEU A 347 0.16 -10.59 -14.17
C LEU A 347 -0.27 -11.92 -13.55
N LEU A 348 -1.43 -11.97 -12.89
CA LEU A 348 -2.01 -13.20 -12.33
C LEU A 348 -2.21 -14.27 -13.41
N PHE A 349 -2.58 -13.87 -14.63
CA PHE A 349 -2.76 -14.77 -15.78
C PHE A 349 -1.56 -14.84 -16.72
N SER A 350 -0.42 -14.27 -16.34
CA SER A 350 0.84 -14.36 -17.09
C SER A 350 1.77 -15.42 -16.50
N GLU A 351 2.84 -15.74 -17.22
CA GLU A 351 3.97 -16.51 -16.69
C GLU A 351 4.76 -15.67 -15.66
N ASP A 352 5.52 -16.35 -14.81
CA ASP A 352 6.25 -15.73 -13.69
C ASP A 352 7.46 -14.91 -14.13
N ASP A 353 7.97 -15.14 -15.34
CA ASP A 353 9.11 -14.43 -15.92
C ASP A 353 8.77 -13.00 -16.41
N LEU A 354 7.48 -12.63 -16.43
CA LEU A 354 7.04 -11.26 -16.68
C LEU A 354 7.07 -10.45 -15.37
N LEU A 355 7.99 -9.50 -15.25
CA LEU A 355 8.21 -8.71 -14.01
C LEU A 355 8.42 -9.62 -12.78
N PRO A 356 9.48 -10.45 -12.78
CA PRO A 356 9.75 -11.40 -11.70
C PRO A 356 10.16 -10.67 -10.41
N PHE A 357 9.80 -11.21 -9.24
CA PHE A 357 10.01 -10.56 -7.93
C PHE A 357 11.48 -10.45 -7.53
N GLU A 358 12.35 -11.25 -8.13
CA GLU A 358 13.80 -11.19 -7.95
C GLU A 358 14.40 -9.90 -8.51
N HIS A 359 13.71 -9.25 -9.45
CA HIS A 359 14.21 -8.07 -10.15
C HIS A 359 13.32 -6.84 -9.95
N TRP A 360 12.06 -7.02 -9.54
CA TRP A 360 11.09 -5.93 -9.45
C TRP A 360 10.35 -5.93 -8.11
N VAL A 361 10.26 -4.73 -7.53
CA VAL A 361 9.41 -4.44 -6.39
C VAL A 361 8.34 -3.46 -6.83
N PHE A 362 7.07 -3.85 -6.72
CA PHE A 362 5.95 -2.98 -7.03
C PHE A 362 5.80 -1.93 -5.95
N ASN A 363 5.72 -0.65 -6.29
CA ASN A 363 5.28 0.38 -5.36
C ASN A 363 3.79 0.18 -4.97
N THR A 364 3.25 0.96 -4.05
CA THR A 364 1.86 0.77 -3.55
C THR A 364 0.77 1.09 -4.59
N GLU A 365 1.12 1.64 -5.77
CA GLU A 365 0.19 1.87 -6.89
C GLU A 365 0.56 0.98 -8.09
N ALA A 366 1.09 -0.22 -7.80
CA ALA A 366 1.51 -1.26 -8.73
C ALA A 366 2.54 -0.82 -9.79
N HIS A 367 3.33 0.22 -9.54
CA HIS A 367 4.40 0.65 -10.43
C HIS A 367 5.68 -0.15 -10.13
N PRO A 368 6.16 -1.03 -11.03
CA PRO A 368 7.34 -1.87 -10.79
C PRO A 368 8.64 -1.05 -10.82
N LEU A 369 9.39 -1.09 -9.72
CA LEU A 369 10.69 -0.45 -9.57
C LEU A 369 11.77 -1.54 -9.47
N PRO A 370 12.94 -1.38 -10.13
CA PRO A 370 13.97 -2.41 -10.11
C PRO A 370 14.63 -2.50 -8.74
N VAL A 371 15.09 -3.71 -8.37
CA VAL A 371 15.98 -3.88 -7.23
C VAL A 371 17.30 -3.12 -7.50
N LEU A 372 17.77 -2.36 -6.51
CA LEU A 372 19.03 -1.62 -6.58
C LEU A 372 20.16 -2.51 -6.06
N HIS A 373 20.91 -3.10 -6.99
CA HIS A 373 22.05 -3.97 -6.67
C HIS A 373 23.30 -3.17 -6.31
N LYS A 374 24.09 -3.72 -5.38
CA LYS A 374 25.34 -3.11 -4.88
C LYS A 374 26.39 -2.82 -5.97
N ASP A 375 26.34 -3.54 -7.08
CA ASP A 375 27.29 -3.40 -8.19
C ASP A 375 26.97 -2.21 -9.12
N ASP A 376 25.74 -1.69 -9.09
CA ASP A 376 25.33 -0.56 -9.93
C ASP A 376 25.85 0.78 -9.38
N GLU A 377 26.14 0.86 -8.06
CA GLU A 377 26.81 2.02 -7.45
C GLU A 377 28.26 2.19 -7.97
N ASN A 378 28.98 1.09 -8.24
CA ASN A 378 30.38 1.11 -8.68
C ASN A 378 30.57 1.35 -10.18
N LYS A 379 29.54 1.11 -11.01
CA LYS A 379 29.62 1.33 -12.47
C LYS A 379 29.47 2.80 -12.84
N GLU A 380 28.70 3.58 -12.07
CA GLU A 380 28.52 5.01 -12.34
C GLU A 380 29.66 5.88 -11.80
N GLU A 381 30.35 5.47 -10.73
CA GLU A 381 31.59 6.16 -10.29
C GLU A 381 32.71 6.09 -11.34
N ASN A 382 32.70 5.05 -12.19
CA ASN A 382 33.68 4.90 -13.28
C ASN A 382 33.26 5.57 -14.61
N GLN A 383 32.07 6.20 -14.66
CA GLN A 383 31.57 6.93 -15.84
C GLN A 383 31.46 8.45 -15.63
N LYS A 384 31.78 8.95 -14.43
CA LYS A 384 32.09 10.38 -14.18
C LYS A 384 33.58 10.63 -14.32
#